data_AF-A0A1Q9PTQ8-F1
#
_entry.id   AF-A0A1Q9PTQ8-F1
#
_cell.length_a   1.000
_cell.length_b   1.000
_cell.length_c   1.000
_cell.angle_alpha   90.00
_cell.angle_beta   90.00
_cell.angle_gamma   90.00
#
_symmetry.space_group_name_H-M   'P 1'
#
loop_
_entity.id
_entity.type
_entity.pdbx_description
1 polymer ?
#
loop_
_entity_poly.entity_id
_entity_poly.type
_entity_poly.pdbx_seq_one_letter_code
_entity_poly.pdbx_strand_id
1 'polypeptide(L)'
;MEKKQEYKSTIKSRPFFYLETKKVADLLYQGMKAFEIKDRAIHANIFQVKTEARKKEIASIIIARLKDLDEYLLEKIARGDSETSKLLVLYSIMKTDRLFFEFMYEVFREKFILKEQFLTDKDFNIFFDSKKQQSYKVASWEDYTFYKLKQVYIRILHEAGLLKNQKGDREINRVYLDYEVKKYLKALGDQLYIEILAGE
;
A
#
# COMPACT_ATOMS: atom_id res chain seq x y z
N MET A 1 8.79 -22.50 8.19
CA MET A 1 8.37 -22.04 6.86
C MET A 1 7.27 -21.00 7.06
N GLU A 2 7.57 -19.72 6.91
CA GLU A 2 6.53 -18.70 6.91
C GLU A 2 5.53 -19.03 5.80
N LYS A 3 4.24 -19.04 6.16
CA LYS A 3 3.15 -19.33 5.22
C LYS A 3 3.10 -18.17 4.22
N LYS A 4 3.75 -18.32 3.06
CA LYS A 4 3.75 -17.32 1.98
C LYS A 4 2.30 -16.93 1.71
N GLN A 5 1.97 -15.64 1.90
CA GLN A 5 0.65 -15.12 1.62
C GLN A 5 0.21 -15.54 0.20
N GLU A 6 -1.07 -15.84 0.03
CA GLU A 6 -1.60 -16.23 -1.27
C GLU A 6 -1.70 -15.00 -2.19
N TYR A 7 -1.41 -15.17 -3.49
CA TYR A 7 -1.65 -14.09 -4.46
C TYR A 7 -3.14 -13.77 -4.55
N LYS A 8 -3.47 -12.48 -4.54
CA LYS A 8 -4.84 -11.98 -4.65
C LYS A 8 -4.85 -10.83 -5.65
N SER A 9 -5.95 -10.71 -6.39
CA SER A 9 -6.19 -9.54 -7.26
C SER A 9 -7.12 -8.51 -6.62
N THR A 10 -7.51 -8.71 -5.35
CA THR A 10 -8.49 -7.86 -4.66
C THR A 10 -8.06 -6.41 -4.53
N ILE A 11 -6.76 -6.11 -4.56
CA ILE A 11 -6.28 -4.72 -4.53
C ILE A 11 -6.81 -3.88 -5.70
N LYS A 12 -7.25 -4.50 -6.81
CA LYS A 12 -7.87 -3.81 -7.95
C LYS A 12 -9.10 -2.96 -7.62
N SER A 13 -9.78 -3.22 -6.48
CA SER A 13 -10.91 -2.41 -5.98
C SER A 13 -10.58 -1.62 -4.70
N ARG A 14 -9.32 -1.65 -4.25
CA ARG A 14 -8.86 -1.12 -2.97
C ARG A 14 -7.79 -0.06 -3.21
N PRO A 15 -8.18 1.19 -3.50
CA PRO A 15 -7.23 2.29 -3.69
C PRO A 15 -6.42 2.56 -2.40
N PHE A 16 -5.58 3.58 -2.46
CA PHE A 16 -4.69 3.94 -1.37
C PHE A 16 -5.43 4.31 -0.08
N PHE A 17 -6.56 5.02 -0.17
CA PHE A 17 -7.41 5.43 0.96
C PHE A 17 -6.65 6.21 2.04
N TYR A 18 -5.82 7.17 1.65
CA TYR A 18 -4.96 7.89 2.59
C TYR A 18 -5.75 8.56 3.72
N LEU A 19 -6.76 9.37 3.38
CA LEU A 19 -7.50 10.16 4.37
C LEU A 19 -8.33 9.27 5.29
N GLU A 20 -8.95 8.23 4.74
CA GLU A 20 -9.69 7.25 5.51
C GLU A 20 -8.77 6.44 6.42
N THR A 21 -7.58 6.06 5.92
CA THR A 21 -6.58 5.34 6.71
C THR A 21 -6.07 6.19 7.86
N LYS A 22 -5.78 7.48 7.61
CA LYS A 22 -5.39 8.43 8.65
C LYS A 22 -6.45 8.57 9.75
N LYS A 23 -7.73 8.69 9.37
CA LYS A 23 -8.86 8.73 10.33
C LYS A 23 -8.96 7.46 11.16
N VAL A 24 -8.86 6.28 10.54
CA VAL A 24 -8.95 5.00 11.26
C VAL A 24 -7.72 4.79 12.15
N ALA A 25 -6.52 5.17 11.70
CA ALA A 25 -5.30 5.10 12.49
C ALA A 25 -5.41 5.96 13.75
N ASP A 26 -5.94 7.19 13.66
CA ASP A 26 -6.15 8.05 14.83
C ASP A 26 -7.16 7.44 15.82
N LEU A 27 -8.24 6.82 15.33
CA LEU A 27 -9.20 6.14 16.19
C LEU A 27 -8.58 4.91 16.89
N LEU A 28 -7.81 4.10 16.16
CA LEU A 28 -7.09 2.96 16.75
C LEU A 28 -6.06 3.42 17.79
N TYR A 29 -5.32 4.48 17.49
CA TYR A 29 -4.35 5.10 18.39
C TYR A 29 -5.00 5.64 19.67
N GLN A 30 -6.24 6.16 19.58
CA GLN A 30 -7.05 6.55 20.74
C GLN A 30 -7.62 5.36 21.53
N GLY A 31 -7.27 4.12 21.18
CA GLY A 31 -7.71 2.91 21.87
C GLY A 31 -9.06 2.35 21.42
N MET A 32 -9.66 2.90 20.35
CA MET A 32 -10.91 2.39 19.81
C MET A 32 -10.69 1.03 19.16
N LYS A 33 -11.58 0.07 19.42
CA LYS A 33 -11.50 -1.28 18.89
C LYS A 33 -12.01 -1.33 17.44
N ALA A 34 -11.50 -2.29 16.67
CA ALA A 34 -11.87 -2.47 15.27
C ALA A 34 -13.39 -2.61 15.02
N PHE A 35 -14.14 -3.25 15.93
CA PHE A 35 -15.59 -3.37 15.77
C PHE A 35 -16.32 -2.04 15.99
N GLU A 36 -15.85 -1.22 16.93
CA GLU A 36 -16.40 0.13 17.20
C GLU A 36 -16.13 1.06 16.02
N ILE A 37 -14.98 0.94 15.37
CA ILE A 37 -14.67 1.71 14.15
C ILE A 37 -15.59 1.30 13.00
N LYS A 38 -15.87 0.00 12.84
CA LYS A 38 -16.81 -0.48 11.81
C LYS A 38 -18.23 0.04 12.05
N ASP A 39 -18.67 0.03 13.30
CA ASP A 39 -19.95 0.58 13.73
C ASP A 39 -20.02 2.08 13.44
N ARG A 40 -19.02 2.84 13.91
CA ARG A 40 -18.90 4.29 13.68
C ARG A 40 -18.82 4.64 12.19
N ALA A 41 -18.16 3.81 11.38
CA ALA A 41 -18.10 4.00 9.95
C ALA A 41 -19.50 3.94 9.30
N ILE A 42 -20.38 3.07 9.78
CA ILE A 42 -21.76 2.93 9.27
C ILE A 42 -22.62 4.10 9.75
N HIS A 43 -22.69 4.30 11.07
CA HIS A 43 -23.63 5.21 11.72
C HIS A 43 -23.23 6.68 11.60
N ALA A 44 -21.95 7.01 11.79
CA ALA A 44 -21.45 8.38 11.70
C ALA A 44 -20.90 8.74 10.31
N ASN A 45 -20.90 7.80 9.36
CA ASN A 45 -20.39 7.98 7.99
C ASN A 45 -19.03 8.69 7.92
N ILE A 46 -18.05 8.25 8.72
CA ILE A 46 -16.75 8.94 8.85
C ILE A 46 -15.96 9.03 7.54
N PHE A 47 -16.30 8.20 6.54
CA PHE A 47 -15.73 8.18 5.20
C PHE A 47 -16.52 8.99 4.16
N GLN A 48 -17.69 9.54 4.53
CA GLN A 48 -18.53 10.36 3.67
C GLN A 48 -18.90 9.69 2.33
N VAL A 49 -19.19 8.39 2.36
CA VAL A 49 -19.61 7.62 1.18
C VAL A 49 -21.10 7.30 1.22
N LYS A 50 -21.70 7.11 0.03
CA LYS A 50 -23.16 7.01 -0.14
C LYS A 50 -23.75 5.73 0.44
N THR A 51 -23.16 4.58 0.13
CA THR A 51 -23.77 3.27 0.45
C THR A 51 -23.16 2.65 1.69
N GLU A 52 -23.99 2.01 2.51
CA GLU A 52 -23.54 1.28 3.70
C GLU A 52 -22.56 0.15 3.34
N ALA A 53 -22.80 -0.56 2.24
CA ALA A 53 -21.89 -1.58 1.72
C ALA A 53 -20.48 -1.01 1.52
N ARG A 54 -20.36 0.19 0.95
CA ARG A 54 -19.06 0.84 0.73
C ARG A 54 -18.43 1.30 2.05
N LYS A 55 -19.21 1.79 3.02
CA LYS A 55 -18.70 2.14 4.37
C LYS A 55 -18.06 0.92 5.04
N LYS A 56 -18.78 -0.21 5.04
CA LYS A 56 -18.32 -1.50 5.61
C LYS A 56 -17.06 -2.02 4.91
N GLU A 57 -17.05 -1.94 3.58
CA GLU A 57 -15.92 -2.37 2.76
C GLU A 57 -14.65 -1.56 3.09
N ILE A 58 -14.75 -0.22 3.08
CA ILE A 58 -13.62 0.67 3.38
C ILE A 58 -13.08 0.40 4.79
N ALA A 59 -13.95 0.38 5.81
CA ALA A 59 -13.52 0.07 7.18
C ALA A 59 -12.78 -1.27 7.25
N SER A 60 -13.32 -2.32 6.62
CA SER A 60 -12.74 -3.65 6.68
C SER A 60 -11.38 -3.73 5.98
N ILE A 61 -11.21 -3.05 4.85
CA ILE A 61 -9.94 -2.96 4.13
C ILE A 61 -8.89 -2.26 4.98
N ILE A 62 -9.22 -1.10 5.54
CA ILE A 62 -8.27 -0.28 6.28
C ILE A 62 -7.87 -0.97 7.59
N ILE A 63 -8.84 -1.51 8.34
CA ILE A 63 -8.55 -2.29 9.54
C ILE A 63 -7.64 -3.47 9.21
N ALA A 64 -7.87 -4.16 8.10
CA ALA A 64 -7.01 -5.27 7.69
C ALA A 64 -5.57 -4.82 7.35
N ARG A 65 -5.37 -3.61 6.81
CA ARG A 65 -4.06 -3.01 6.54
C ARG A 65 -3.32 -2.62 7.82
N LEU A 66 -4.05 -2.08 8.79
CA LEU A 66 -3.48 -1.54 10.03
C LEU A 66 -3.35 -2.56 11.16
N LYS A 67 -3.94 -3.75 11.03
CA LYS A 67 -4.02 -4.76 12.11
C LYS A 67 -2.66 -5.20 12.69
N ASP A 68 -1.61 -5.16 11.88
CA ASP A 68 -0.25 -5.61 12.25
C ASP A 68 0.67 -4.42 12.58
N LEU A 69 0.11 -3.20 12.68
CA LEU A 69 0.83 -2.00 13.09
C LEU A 69 0.61 -1.73 14.58
N ASP A 70 1.69 -1.41 15.27
CA ASP A 70 1.65 -1.02 16.68
C ASP A 70 1.26 0.44 16.88
N GLU A 71 1.17 0.84 18.15
CA GLU A 71 0.78 2.19 18.56
C GLU A 71 1.68 3.28 17.97
N TYR A 72 3.00 3.04 17.87
CA TYR A 72 3.94 3.99 17.28
C TYR A 72 3.64 4.24 15.80
N LEU A 73 3.48 3.17 15.01
CA LEU A 73 3.19 3.30 13.59
C LEU A 73 1.80 3.91 13.32
N LEU A 74 0.81 3.57 14.15
CA LEU A 74 -0.52 4.19 14.09
C LEU A 74 -0.46 5.70 14.39
N GLU A 75 0.31 6.11 15.41
CA GLU A 75 0.54 7.51 15.76
C GLU A 75 1.17 8.27 14.59
N LYS A 76 2.23 7.73 13.98
CA LYS A 76 2.90 8.35 12.83
C LYS A 76 2.00 8.46 11.60
N ILE A 77 1.15 7.49 11.34
CA ILE A 77 0.14 7.61 10.28
C ILE A 77 -0.88 8.72 10.63
N ALA A 78 -1.39 8.72 11.87
CA ALA A 78 -2.45 9.62 12.31
C ALA A 78 -2.01 11.08 12.42
N ARG A 79 -0.79 11.33 12.91
CA ARG A 79 -0.35 12.65 13.40
C ARG A 79 1.00 13.10 12.85
N GLY A 80 1.73 12.21 12.17
CA GLY A 80 2.99 12.55 11.52
C GLY A 80 2.81 13.49 10.32
N ASP A 81 3.96 13.91 9.77
CA ASP A 81 3.99 14.69 8.55
C ASP A 81 3.39 13.92 7.36
N SER A 82 2.98 14.65 6.33
CA SER A 82 2.23 14.07 5.21
C SER A 82 3.05 13.06 4.41
N GLU A 83 4.37 13.23 4.30
CA GLU A 83 5.23 12.32 3.54
C GLU A 83 5.39 11.00 4.32
N THR A 84 5.86 11.06 5.56
CA THR A 84 6.03 9.89 6.42
C THR A 84 4.72 9.12 6.60
N SER A 85 3.61 9.83 6.84
CA SER A 85 2.29 9.22 7.00
C SER A 85 1.89 8.44 5.74
N LYS A 86 2.06 9.00 4.54
CA LYS A 86 1.79 8.31 3.28
C LYS A 86 2.69 7.09 3.07
N LEU A 87 3.97 7.20 3.37
CA LEU A 87 4.90 6.07 3.25
C LEU A 87 4.53 4.93 4.20
N LEU A 88 4.08 5.23 5.41
CA LEU A 88 3.58 4.22 6.34
C LEU A 88 2.26 3.58 5.89
N VAL A 89 1.36 4.34 5.26
CA VAL A 89 0.18 3.74 4.60
C VAL A 89 0.60 2.82 3.47
N LEU A 90 1.57 3.22 2.63
CA LEU A 90 2.10 2.37 1.57
C LEU A 90 2.73 1.08 2.13
N TYR A 91 3.51 1.20 3.20
CA TYR A 91 4.08 0.08 3.94
C TYR A 91 3.00 -0.89 4.45
N SER A 92 1.88 -0.39 5.00
CA SER A 92 0.75 -1.23 5.43
C SER A 92 0.11 -2.02 4.28
N ILE A 93 0.09 -1.45 3.07
CA ILE A 93 -0.39 -2.14 1.86
C ILE A 93 0.59 -3.23 1.47
N MET A 94 1.90 -2.96 1.47
CA MET A 94 2.92 -3.96 1.18
C MET A 94 2.90 -5.13 2.17
N LYS A 95 2.66 -4.90 3.48
CA LYS A 95 2.51 -6.00 4.45
C LYS A 95 1.31 -6.91 4.19
N THR A 96 0.28 -6.41 3.51
CA THR A 96 -1.02 -7.11 3.39
C THR A 96 -1.36 -7.57 1.97
N ASP A 97 -0.62 -7.12 0.97
CA ASP A 97 -0.75 -7.55 -0.42
C ASP A 97 0.60 -8.01 -0.98
N ARG A 98 0.78 -9.33 -1.02
CA ARG A 98 2.00 -9.96 -1.51
C ARG A 98 2.38 -9.57 -2.93
N LEU A 99 1.41 -9.52 -3.86
CA LEU A 99 1.74 -9.22 -5.26
C LEU A 99 2.25 -7.78 -5.39
N PHE A 100 1.63 -6.85 -4.65
CA PHE A 100 2.09 -5.47 -4.61
C PHE A 100 3.46 -5.35 -3.93
N PHE A 101 3.69 -6.05 -2.81
CA PHE A 101 5.02 -6.11 -2.19
C PHE A 101 6.09 -6.60 -3.16
N GLU A 102 5.84 -7.71 -3.86
CA GLU A 102 6.79 -8.25 -4.84
C GLU A 102 7.01 -7.27 -6.00
N PHE A 103 5.99 -6.55 -6.46
CA PHE A 103 6.17 -5.49 -7.46
C PHE A 103 7.08 -4.37 -6.95
N MET A 104 6.86 -3.92 -5.71
CA MET A 104 7.68 -2.89 -5.09
C MET A 104 9.14 -3.35 -4.91
N TYR A 105 9.35 -4.61 -4.55
CA TYR A 105 10.67 -5.18 -4.31
C TYR A 105 11.44 -5.50 -5.60
N GLU A 106 10.78 -6.12 -6.58
CA GLU A 106 11.43 -6.63 -7.80
C GLU A 106 11.55 -5.57 -8.89
N VAL A 107 10.63 -4.59 -8.92
CA VAL A 107 10.61 -3.57 -9.98
C VAL A 107 10.96 -2.21 -9.40
N PHE A 108 10.17 -1.73 -8.43
CA PHE A 108 10.27 -0.32 -8.01
C PHE A 108 11.59 -0.01 -7.30
N ARG A 109 12.05 -0.89 -6.41
CA ARG A 109 13.36 -0.79 -5.74
C ARG A 109 14.51 -0.75 -6.75
N GLU A 110 14.48 -1.59 -7.78
CA GLU A 110 15.52 -1.62 -8.82
C GLU A 110 15.59 -0.28 -9.56
N LYS A 111 14.44 0.31 -9.91
CA LYS A 111 14.39 1.66 -10.51
C LYS A 111 15.05 2.71 -9.61
N PHE A 112 14.86 2.65 -8.30
CA PHE A 112 15.52 3.56 -7.37
C PHE A 112 17.04 3.38 -7.32
N ILE A 113 17.51 2.13 -7.23
CA ILE A 113 18.94 1.79 -7.19
C ILE A 113 19.63 2.25 -8.48
N LEU A 114 19.03 1.95 -9.64
CA LEU A 114 19.56 2.30 -10.96
C LEU A 114 19.35 3.77 -11.33
N LYS A 115 18.64 4.54 -10.48
CA LYS A 115 18.26 5.94 -10.73
C LYS A 115 17.50 6.14 -12.05
N GLU A 116 16.69 5.15 -12.42
CA GLU A 116 15.81 5.29 -13.56
C GLU A 116 14.76 6.37 -13.31
N GLN A 117 14.48 7.17 -14.33
CA GLN A 117 13.58 8.32 -14.20
C GLN A 117 12.10 7.93 -14.30
N PHE A 118 11.78 6.81 -14.96
CA PHE A 118 10.40 6.52 -15.34
C PHE A 118 9.99 5.09 -15.02
N LEU A 119 8.74 4.93 -14.58
CA LEU A 119 8.09 3.62 -14.45
C LEU A 119 7.23 3.37 -15.69
N THR A 120 7.67 2.51 -16.60
CA THR A 120 7.07 2.29 -17.92
C THR A 120 6.05 1.16 -17.92
N ASP A 121 5.28 1.06 -19.01
CA ASP A 121 4.30 -0.02 -19.20
C ASP A 121 4.97 -1.39 -19.32
N LYS A 122 6.19 -1.41 -19.88
CA LYS A 122 7.01 -2.60 -20.05
C LYS A 122 7.37 -3.21 -18.69
N ASP A 123 7.65 -2.39 -17.69
CA ASP A 123 8.01 -2.84 -16.34
C ASP A 123 6.87 -3.66 -15.69
N PHE A 124 5.63 -3.22 -15.84
CA PHE A 124 4.45 -3.97 -15.38
C PHE A 124 4.25 -5.29 -16.14
N ASN A 125 4.40 -5.25 -17.47
CA ASN A 125 4.18 -6.43 -18.30
C ASN A 125 5.20 -7.53 -17.97
N ILE A 126 6.49 -7.19 -17.90
CA ILE A 126 7.56 -8.13 -17.53
C ILE A 126 7.29 -8.72 -16.15
N PHE A 127 6.93 -7.89 -15.17
CA PHE A 127 6.60 -8.35 -13.83
C PHE A 127 5.44 -9.34 -13.84
N PHE A 128 4.30 -8.98 -14.44
CA PHE A 128 3.13 -9.86 -14.43
C PHE A 128 3.36 -11.16 -15.21
N ASP A 129 4.06 -11.13 -16.33
CA ASP A 129 4.37 -12.34 -17.09
C ASP A 129 5.30 -13.28 -16.33
N SER A 130 6.29 -12.73 -15.61
CA SER A 130 7.11 -13.49 -14.66
C SER A 130 6.25 -14.13 -13.55
N LYS A 131 5.29 -13.40 -12.98
CA LYS A 131 4.39 -13.95 -11.94
C LYS A 131 3.42 -15.00 -12.46
N LYS A 132 2.96 -14.91 -13.71
CA LYS A 132 2.17 -15.97 -14.37
C LYS A 132 2.99 -17.25 -14.47
N GLN A 133 4.25 -17.18 -14.89
CA GLN A 133 5.13 -18.35 -14.99
C GLN A 133 5.39 -19.02 -13.62
N GLN A 134 5.48 -18.23 -12.56
CA GLN A 134 5.75 -18.71 -11.20
C GLN A 134 4.51 -19.21 -10.45
N SER A 135 3.29 -18.96 -10.95
CA SER A 135 2.07 -19.29 -10.22
C SER A 135 0.87 -19.57 -11.13
N TYR A 136 0.37 -20.81 -11.07
CA TYR A 136 -0.88 -21.20 -11.74
C TYR A 136 -2.06 -20.30 -11.38
N LYS A 137 -2.14 -19.83 -10.13
CA LYS A 137 -3.21 -18.92 -9.69
C LYS A 137 -3.14 -17.55 -10.38
N VAL A 138 -1.94 -17.03 -10.59
CA VAL A 138 -1.76 -15.75 -11.30
C VAL A 138 -1.98 -15.97 -12.80
N ALA A 139 -1.45 -17.07 -13.35
CA ALA A 139 -1.66 -17.46 -14.74
C ALA A 139 -3.14 -17.64 -15.10
N SER A 140 -4.00 -18.03 -14.15
CA SER A 140 -5.43 -18.20 -14.37
C SER A 140 -6.24 -16.90 -14.33
N TRP A 141 -5.61 -15.74 -14.20
CA TRP A 141 -6.32 -14.45 -14.22
C TRP A 141 -6.46 -13.92 -15.64
N GLU A 142 -7.61 -13.32 -15.93
CA GLU A 142 -7.88 -12.63 -17.20
C GLU A 142 -7.00 -11.39 -17.37
N ASP A 143 -6.69 -11.03 -18.63
CA ASP A 143 -5.93 -9.82 -18.98
C ASP A 143 -6.51 -8.53 -18.38
N TYR A 144 -7.83 -8.45 -18.30
CA TYR A 144 -8.52 -7.33 -17.65
C TYR A 144 -8.12 -7.15 -16.17
N THR A 145 -7.81 -8.24 -15.48
CA THR A 145 -7.34 -8.18 -14.09
C THR A 145 -5.98 -7.50 -14.01
N PHE A 146 -5.04 -7.85 -14.88
CA PHE A 146 -3.72 -7.22 -14.92
C PHE A 146 -3.79 -5.75 -15.32
N TYR A 147 -4.66 -5.41 -16.29
CA TYR A 147 -4.95 -4.02 -16.64
C TYR A 147 -5.41 -3.22 -15.41
N LYS A 148 -6.34 -3.76 -14.61
CA LYS A 148 -6.83 -3.09 -13.40
C LYS A 148 -5.78 -3.03 -12.28
N LEU A 149 -4.99 -4.08 -12.10
CA LEU A 149 -3.89 -4.07 -11.12
C LEU A 149 -2.88 -2.97 -11.43
N LYS A 150 -2.43 -2.86 -12.69
CA LYS A 150 -1.55 -1.78 -13.14
C LYS A 150 -2.12 -0.40 -12.84
N GLN A 151 -3.40 -0.16 -13.17
CA GLN A 151 -4.05 1.13 -12.88
C GLN A 151 -4.04 1.47 -11.39
N VAL A 152 -4.31 0.49 -10.53
CA VAL A 152 -4.32 0.71 -9.08
C VAL A 152 -2.89 0.88 -8.54
N TYR A 153 -1.90 0.15 -9.03
CA TYR A 153 -0.51 0.29 -8.60
C TYR A 153 0.00 1.69 -8.90
N ILE A 154 -0.21 2.18 -10.12
CA ILE A 154 0.14 3.56 -10.51
C ILE A 154 -0.54 4.58 -9.60
N ARG A 155 -1.84 4.38 -9.31
CA ARG A 155 -2.59 5.28 -8.43
C ARG A 155 -2.03 5.28 -7.01
N ILE A 156 -1.76 4.11 -6.44
CA ILE A 156 -1.18 3.97 -5.09
C ILE A 156 0.17 4.68 -5.02
N LEU A 157 1.06 4.42 -5.97
CA LEU A 157 2.38 5.05 -6.03
C LEU A 157 2.30 6.57 -6.15
N HIS A 158 1.42 7.07 -7.02
CA HIS A 158 1.21 8.50 -7.17
C HIS A 158 0.63 9.15 -5.91
N GLU A 159 -0.42 8.58 -5.31
CA GLU A 159 -1.02 9.13 -4.08
C GLU A 159 -0.04 9.09 -2.89
N ALA A 160 0.83 8.08 -2.85
CA ALA A 160 1.90 7.95 -1.87
C ALA A 160 3.08 8.92 -2.12
N GLY A 161 3.13 9.60 -3.27
CA GLY A 161 4.17 10.58 -3.60
C GLY A 161 5.40 10.00 -4.29
N LEU A 162 5.36 8.72 -4.71
CA LEU A 162 6.45 8.02 -5.39
C LEU A 162 6.46 8.26 -6.91
N LEU A 163 5.37 8.76 -7.48
CA LEU A 163 5.27 9.18 -8.88
C LEU A 163 4.75 10.62 -8.95
N LYS A 164 5.34 11.45 -9.82
CA LYS A 164 4.89 12.85 -10.02
C LYS A 164 3.58 12.96 -10.78
N ASN A 165 3.25 11.95 -11.59
CA ASN A 165 2.10 11.94 -12.48
C ASN A 165 1.55 10.51 -12.69
N GLN A 166 0.24 10.40 -12.94
CA GLN A 166 -0.43 9.13 -13.23
C GLN A 166 -0.46 8.78 -14.73
N LYS A 167 -0.37 9.79 -15.60
CA LYS A 167 -0.50 9.67 -17.06
C LYS A 167 0.77 10.16 -17.73
N GLY A 168 1.10 9.59 -18.89
CA GLY A 168 2.32 9.92 -19.63
C GLY A 168 3.55 9.28 -18.98
N ASP A 169 4.67 9.99 -19.04
CA ASP A 169 5.95 9.54 -18.50
C ASP A 169 5.90 9.59 -16.98
N ARG A 170 5.59 8.46 -16.34
CA ARG A 170 5.41 8.34 -14.88
C ARG A 170 6.75 8.53 -14.18
N GLU A 171 7.09 9.79 -13.96
CA GLU A 171 8.37 10.20 -13.40
C GLU A 171 8.43 9.77 -11.93
N ILE A 172 9.48 9.03 -11.61
CA ILE A 172 9.75 8.54 -10.26
C ILE A 172 10.19 9.72 -9.40
N ASN A 173 9.51 9.90 -8.28
CA ASN A 173 9.85 10.90 -7.29
C ASN A 173 10.57 10.23 -6.12
N ARG A 174 11.70 10.80 -5.71
CA ARG A 174 12.40 10.36 -4.50
C ARG A 174 11.68 10.94 -3.29
N VAL A 175 11.41 10.06 -2.33
CA VAL A 175 10.73 10.38 -1.07
C VAL A 175 11.71 10.24 0.08
N TYR A 176 11.50 11.03 1.13
CA TYR A 176 12.27 10.90 2.36
C TYR A 176 11.47 10.14 3.41
N LEU A 177 12.06 9.09 3.98
CA LEU A 177 11.50 8.40 5.13
C LEU A 177 12.20 8.91 6.39
N ASP A 178 11.40 9.44 7.33
CA ASP A 178 11.86 9.94 8.62
C ASP A 178 12.84 8.97 9.31
N TYR A 179 13.91 9.51 9.89
CA TYR A 179 14.99 8.72 10.46
C TYR A 179 14.53 7.85 11.64
N GLU A 180 13.69 8.38 12.52
CA GLU A 180 13.17 7.61 13.66
C GLU A 180 12.24 6.51 13.19
N VAL A 181 11.44 6.75 12.15
CA VAL A 181 10.63 5.70 11.50
C VAL A 181 11.51 4.63 10.86
N LYS A 182 12.57 4.99 10.11
CA LYS A 182 13.54 4.02 9.56
C LYS A 182 14.12 3.14 10.65
N LYS A 183 14.62 3.75 11.73
CA LYS A 183 15.21 3.05 12.87
C LYS A 183 14.20 2.11 13.54
N TYR A 184 12.96 2.55 13.68
CA TYR A 184 11.89 1.75 14.26
C TYR A 184 11.54 0.53 13.41
N LEU A 185 11.32 0.72 12.09
CA LEU A 185 11.05 -0.38 11.16
C LEU A 185 12.20 -1.40 11.13
N LYS A 186 13.45 -0.94 11.25
CA LYS A 186 14.62 -1.82 11.32
C LYS A 186 14.60 -2.67 12.59
N ALA A 187 14.21 -2.10 13.73
CA ALA A 187 14.06 -2.82 14.99
C ALA A 187 12.94 -3.88 14.94
N LEU A 188 11.90 -3.66 14.13
CA LEU A 188 10.85 -4.65 13.85
C LEU A 188 11.29 -5.77 12.89
N GLY A 189 12.49 -5.69 12.30
CA GLY A 189 12.96 -6.63 11.29
C GLY A 189 12.46 -6.34 9.87
N ASP A 190 11.80 -5.20 9.64
CA ASP A 190 11.22 -4.81 8.37
C ASP A 190 12.22 -4.10 7.43
N GLN A 191 13.49 -4.50 7.48
CA GLN A 191 14.59 -3.88 6.73
C GLN A 191 14.29 -3.84 5.21
N LEU A 192 13.74 -4.92 4.64
CA LEU A 192 13.40 -4.98 3.21
C LEU A 192 12.43 -3.86 2.79
N TYR A 193 11.49 -3.47 3.65
CA TYR A 193 10.56 -2.39 3.33
C TYR A 193 11.26 -1.03 3.33
N ILE A 194 12.27 -0.83 4.17
CA ILE A 194 13.10 0.37 4.18
C ILE A 194 13.89 0.45 2.87
N GLU A 195 14.54 -0.64 2.46
CA GLU A 195 15.32 -0.70 1.21
C GLU A 195 14.46 -0.36 -0.01
N ILE A 196 13.22 -0.85 -0.05
CA ILE A 196 12.25 -0.54 -1.11
C ILE A 196 11.90 0.96 -1.13
N LEU A 197 11.62 1.55 0.04
CA LEU A 197 11.13 2.93 0.12
C LEU A 197 12.25 3.97 -0.01
N ALA A 198 13.45 3.65 0.45
CA ALA A 198 14.61 4.56 0.46
C ALA A 198 15.58 4.33 -0.71
N GLY A 199 15.55 3.15 -1.35
CA GLY A 199 16.51 2.80 -2.41
C GLY A 199 17.94 2.61 -1.88
N GLU A 200 18.06 2.13 -0.64
CA GLU A 200 19.32 1.87 0.09
C GLU A 200 19.52 0.36 0.31
#